data_AF-A0A7C5B8L2-F1
#
_entry.id   AF-A0A7C5B8L2-F1
#
_cell.length_a   1.000
_cell.length_b   1.000
_cell.length_c   1.000
_cell.angle_alpha   90.00
_cell.angle_beta   90.00
_cell.angle_gamma   90.00
#
_symmetry.space_group_name_H-M   'P 1'
#
loop_
_entity.id
_entity.type
_entity.pdbx_description
1 polymer ?
#
loop_
_entity_poly.entity_id
_entity_poly.type
_entity_poly.pdbx_seq_one_letter_code
_entity_poly.pdbx_strand_id
1 'polypeptide(L)'
;MTIIYISKNSVSCFVVSMAWGKLGVLQVAFMLFISSVVLVTLPENVNANYGPADFYGYYWVDSDGNPSVVYSWIDGITGATQLSATDDSYHTGISIGFNFPFYGVNYNTVNISANGFISFTAPSGGYYTNYFIPASSTPNAMIAGFWDDLNPGAGGSIHYKTENIAGNKRFIVTYTNVPRLSSQSDTYTFQIVLYENGTIILQYKEVGSSTTYGLGASATVGIENQDGTIGCLYSYNTPSLHNNLTIQFNRLGTAPTTTSIYSQNFETSWTGSSLEGAQNEWEWGTPTYSSGPTSTPSGSKCWGTDLDNTYDANANYTLVSPMISLPSNYGYLILEFKQWYKFQQNYDGGIVKISVSGMPDKQLFPIGNYPSASMDSNFASKTGTYWAFTGDNTTWNTVRFDISAYIGMNVRFKFQVCSDSSTQYAGWYIDDFSILGGNYNKDAAITNIMVSSTVAGQTCTVTGVVKNVGSSSLTGVSAECIVRAPNGTVVFSQINSVGSLSIGATSEQEWNFIPETTGDYSFEVKSIAPGDENLFNDVKMKLINFVFDNDFGVSSLSPSKLYASIGETIFFNATITNFGANEQSDVLCA
;
A
#
# COMPACT_ATOMS: atom_id res chain seq x y z
N MET A 1 6.68 -30.25 48.62
CA MET A 1 6.15 -30.44 49.99
C MET A 1 5.46 -29.15 50.38
N THR A 2 4.14 -29.07 50.21
CA THR A 2 3.39 -27.83 50.37
C THR A 2 2.62 -27.88 51.69
N ILE A 3 2.87 -26.93 52.59
CA ILE A 3 2.13 -26.75 53.85
C ILE A 3 1.05 -25.70 53.59
N ILE A 4 -0.23 -26.05 53.78
CA ILE A 4 -1.34 -25.10 53.67
C ILE A 4 -1.79 -24.68 55.07
N TYR A 5 -1.63 -23.40 55.39
CA TYR A 5 -2.26 -22.76 56.55
C TYR A 5 -3.55 -22.06 56.11
N ILE A 6 -4.66 -22.35 56.80
CA ILE A 6 -5.93 -21.65 56.59
C ILE A 6 -6.08 -20.58 57.68
N SER A 7 -6.07 -19.31 57.31
CA SER A 7 -6.44 -18.21 58.21
C SER A 7 -7.62 -17.42 57.63
N LYS A 8 -8.52 -16.98 58.54
CA LYS A 8 -9.70 -16.17 58.24
C LYS A 8 -9.27 -14.80 57.71
N ASN A 9 -9.17 -14.67 56.40
CA ASN A 9 -9.80 -13.63 55.59
C ASN A 9 -9.15 -13.60 54.20
N SER A 10 -9.99 -13.88 53.19
CA SER A 10 -9.78 -13.57 51.76
C SER A 10 -8.70 -14.34 51.00
N VAL A 11 -9.04 -15.51 50.44
CA VAL A 11 -8.73 -15.92 49.04
C VAL A 11 -9.76 -16.96 48.61
N SER A 12 -10.45 -16.71 47.49
CA SER A 12 -11.24 -17.73 46.79
C SER A 12 -10.29 -18.72 46.10
N CYS A 13 -10.26 -19.97 46.57
CA CYS A 13 -9.68 -21.09 45.84
C CYS A 13 -10.84 -22.01 45.45
N PHE A 14 -11.09 -22.19 44.15
CA PHE A 14 -12.12 -23.11 43.65
C PHE A 14 -11.58 -24.54 43.69
N VAL A 15 -12.02 -25.32 44.68
CA VAL A 15 -12.01 -26.78 44.62
C VAL A 15 -13.38 -27.20 44.10
N VAL A 16 -13.45 -27.77 42.89
CA VAL A 16 -14.70 -28.36 42.38
C VAL A 16 -14.93 -29.68 43.13
N SER A 17 -15.75 -29.63 44.19
CA SER A 17 -16.30 -30.85 44.79
C SER A 17 -17.53 -31.29 43.97
N MET A 18 -17.45 -32.46 43.34
CA MET A 18 -18.64 -33.12 42.80
C MET A 18 -19.39 -33.82 43.95
N ALA A 19 -20.54 -33.26 44.36
CA ALA A 19 -21.50 -33.95 45.21
C ALA A 19 -22.56 -34.63 44.35
N TRP A 20 -22.72 -35.94 44.54
CA TRP A 20 -23.75 -36.76 43.89
C TRP A 20 -25.12 -36.52 44.51
N GLY A 21 -26.15 -36.40 43.67
CA GLY A 21 -27.55 -36.32 44.08
C GLY A 21 -28.55 -36.50 42.94
N LYS A 22 -28.84 -37.77 42.61
CA LYS A 22 -30.05 -38.34 41.96
C LYS A 22 -30.60 -37.74 40.64
N LEU A 23 -30.50 -38.58 39.60
CA LEU A 23 -31.46 -38.87 38.51
C LEU A 23 -32.00 -37.68 37.69
N GLY A 24 -31.44 -37.51 36.49
CA GLY A 24 -32.06 -36.80 35.37
C GLY A 24 -31.07 -36.60 34.24
N VAL A 25 -31.30 -37.25 33.10
CA VAL A 25 -30.48 -37.20 31.89
C VAL A 25 -30.32 -35.75 31.40
N LEU A 26 -29.09 -35.29 31.15
CA LEU A 26 -28.85 -34.19 30.22
C LEU A 26 -27.48 -34.27 29.54
N GLN A 27 -27.54 -34.25 28.21
CA GLN A 27 -26.45 -34.12 27.25
C GLN A 27 -25.55 -32.91 27.59
N VAL A 28 -24.25 -33.13 27.75
CA VAL A 28 -23.27 -32.02 27.81
C VAL A 28 -22.98 -31.58 26.38
N ALA A 29 -23.66 -30.52 25.94
CA ALA A 29 -23.17 -29.69 24.85
C ALA A 29 -22.12 -28.73 25.42
N PHE A 30 -20.88 -28.82 24.96
CA PHE A 30 -19.88 -27.78 25.20
C PHE A 30 -20.24 -26.55 24.38
N MET A 31 -20.89 -25.57 25.01
CA MET A 31 -20.90 -24.19 24.51
C MET A 31 -19.57 -23.55 24.87
N LEU A 32 -18.66 -23.48 23.89
CA LEU A 32 -17.55 -22.54 23.89
C LEU A 32 -18.13 -21.13 23.68
N PHE A 33 -18.08 -20.29 24.72
CA PHE A 33 -18.20 -18.85 24.55
C PHE A 33 -16.95 -18.36 23.82
N ILE A 34 -17.03 -18.26 22.49
CA ILE A 34 -16.08 -17.47 21.71
C ILE A 34 -16.60 -16.03 21.76
N SER A 35 -16.11 -15.22 22.69
CA SER A 35 -16.25 -13.76 22.57
C SER A 35 -15.31 -13.29 21.46
N SER A 36 -15.71 -13.48 20.21
CA SER A 36 -15.06 -12.88 19.05
C SER A 36 -15.58 -11.45 18.89
N VAL A 37 -15.12 -10.54 19.75
CA VAL A 37 -14.92 -9.16 19.29
C VAL A 37 -13.61 -9.20 18.54
N VAL A 38 -13.69 -9.51 17.25
CA VAL A 38 -12.59 -9.28 16.31
C VAL A 38 -12.49 -7.76 16.18
N LEU A 39 -11.69 -7.15 17.04
CA LEU A 39 -11.06 -5.87 16.70
C LEU A 39 -10.13 -6.19 15.53
N VAL A 40 -10.65 -6.02 14.31
CA VAL A 40 -9.78 -5.82 13.14
C VAL A 40 -9.14 -4.46 13.36
N THR A 41 -8.05 -4.42 14.11
CA THR A 41 -7.07 -3.35 13.92
C THR A 41 -6.50 -3.61 12.53
N LEU A 42 -7.02 -2.88 11.54
CA LEU A 42 -6.27 -2.68 10.30
C LEU A 42 -4.90 -2.14 10.73
N PRO A 43 -3.78 -2.72 10.24
CA PRO A 43 -2.47 -2.29 10.68
C PRO A 43 -2.37 -0.78 10.55
N GLU A 44 -1.99 -0.15 11.66
CA GLU A 44 -1.63 1.26 11.71
C GLU A 44 -0.55 1.53 10.66
N ASN A 45 -0.60 2.74 10.09
CA ASN A 45 0.31 3.24 9.07
C ASN A 45 1.77 2.88 9.38
N VAL A 46 2.31 1.93 8.62
CA VAL A 46 3.74 1.83 8.37
C VAL A 46 3.94 2.46 7.00
N ASN A 47 4.93 3.36 6.91
CA ASN A 47 5.39 4.13 5.75
C ASN A 47 5.02 3.51 4.40
N ALA A 48 4.63 4.35 3.42
CA ALA A 48 4.07 3.91 2.14
C ALA A 48 4.96 2.87 1.43
N ASN A 49 4.60 1.59 1.62
CA ASN A 49 5.26 0.39 1.11
C ASN A 49 4.91 0.09 -0.36
N TYR A 50 3.95 0.85 -0.90
CA TYR A 50 3.40 0.80 -2.25
C TYR A 50 2.87 2.21 -2.59
N GLY A 51 3.14 2.66 -3.81
CA GLY A 51 2.50 3.83 -4.40
C GLY A 51 1.20 3.45 -5.09
N PRO A 52 0.15 4.28 -5.04
CA PRO A 52 -1.00 4.08 -5.90
C PRO A 52 -0.56 4.10 -7.37
N ALA A 53 -1.32 3.41 -8.22
CA ALA A 53 -1.15 3.58 -9.66
C ALA A 53 -1.37 5.06 -10.05
N ASP A 54 -0.86 5.45 -11.21
CA ASP A 54 -1.22 6.68 -11.89
C ASP A 54 -2.34 6.40 -12.90
N PHE A 55 -2.71 7.42 -13.67
CA PHE A 55 -3.80 7.32 -14.63
C PHE A 55 -3.49 6.51 -15.90
N TYR A 56 -2.23 6.16 -16.14
CA TYR A 56 -1.83 5.25 -17.20
C TYR A 56 -1.71 3.79 -16.70
N GLY A 57 -1.67 3.61 -15.38
CA GLY A 57 -1.56 2.32 -14.70
C GLY A 57 -0.16 2.02 -14.17
N TYR A 58 0.76 2.99 -14.15
CA TYR A 58 2.03 2.80 -13.45
C TYR A 58 1.86 2.97 -11.95
N TYR A 59 2.36 2.03 -11.17
CA TYR A 59 2.45 2.13 -9.72
C TYR A 59 3.88 1.79 -9.29
N TRP A 60 4.28 2.21 -8.09
CA TRP A 60 5.57 1.82 -7.54
C TRP A 60 5.44 0.94 -6.32
N VAL A 61 6.47 0.15 -6.09
CA VAL A 61 6.66 -0.66 -4.89
C VAL A 61 8.12 -0.55 -4.49
N ASP A 62 8.41 -0.41 -3.21
CA ASP A 62 9.79 -0.39 -2.73
C ASP A 62 10.17 -1.68 -1.98
N SER A 63 11.46 -1.82 -1.70
CA SER A 63 12.02 -2.98 -1.01
C SER A 63 11.74 -3.04 0.50
N ASP A 64 11.29 -1.94 1.10
CA ASP A 64 10.89 -1.90 2.51
C ASP A 64 9.48 -2.48 2.69
N GLY A 65 8.66 -2.29 1.64
CA GLY A 65 7.25 -2.64 1.63
C GLY A 65 6.86 -3.96 0.98
N ASN A 66 7.71 -4.51 0.13
CA ASN A 66 7.43 -5.76 -0.57
C ASN A 66 8.66 -6.68 -0.62
N PRO A 67 8.60 -7.88 0.00
CA PRO A 67 9.71 -8.82 -0.04
C PRO A 67 10.06 -9.35 -1.44
N SER A 68 9.18 -9.21 -2.43
CA SER A 68 9.44 -9.56 -3.84
C SER A 68 10.30 -8.50 -4.56
N VAL A 69 10.39 -7.28 -4.03
CA VAL A 69 11.28 -6.22 -4.55
C VAL A 69 12.53 -6.22 -3.68
N VAL A 70 13.64 -6.69 -4.22
CA VAL A 70 14.89 -6.81 -3.48
C VAL A 70 15.92 -5.80 -3.95
N TYR A 71 16.70 -5.26 -3.01
CA TYR A 71 17.93 -4.57 -3.35
C TYR A 71 18.94 -5.53 -3.96
N SER A 72 19.33 -5.26 -5.20
CA SER A 72 20.27 -6.08 -5.95
C SER A 72 21.04 -5.19 -6.92
N TRP A 73 22.09 -4.55 -6.40
CA TRP A 73 22.95 -3.66 -7.17
C TRP A 73 23.52 -4.35 -8.41
N ILE A 74 23.37 -3.70 -9.57
CA ILE A 74 23.88 -4.22 -10.84
C ILE A 74 25.28 -3.65 -11.07
N ASP A 75 26.22 -4.46 -11.56
CA ASP A 75 27.46 -3.90 -12.11
C ASP A 75 27.14 -3.09 -13.37
N GLY A 76 27.05 -1.78 -13.21
CA GLY A 76 26.77 -0.82 -14.28
C GLY A 76 28.02 -0.26 -14.97
N ILE A 77 29.23 -0.71 -14.59
CA ILE A 77 30.50 -0.08 -15.01
C ILE A 77 31.26 -0.99 -15.97
N THR A 78 31.37 -2.29 -15.67
CA THR A 78 32.13 -3.21 -16.52
C THR A 78 31.48 -3.31 -17.90
N GLY A 79 32.26 -2.96 -18.94
CA GLY A 79 31.81 -2.95 -20.33
C GLY A 79 30.83 -1.82 -20.68
N ALA A 80 30.63 -0.85 -19.78
CA ALA A 80 29.76 0.30 -20.01
C ALA A 80 30.47 1.43 -20.75
N THR A 81 29.67 2.30 -21.37
CA THR A 81 30.16 3.56 -21.94
C THR A 81 30.08 4.64 -20.86
N GLN A 82 31.22 5.26 -20.55
CA GLN A 82 31.25 6.45 -19.69
C GLN A 82 30.84 7.69 -20.49
N LEU A 83 29.94 8.48 -19.94
CA LEU A 83 29.54 9.77 -20.49
C LEU A 83 30.49 10.87 -20.01
N SER A 84 30.89 11.75 -20.94
CA SER A 84 31.61 12.98 -20.61
C SER A 84 30.61 14.03 -20.13
N ALA A 85 30.23 13.98 -18.86
CA ALA A 85 29.25 14.88 -18.27
C ALA A 85 29.92 15.99 -17.45
N THR A 86 29.47 17.22 -17.68
CA THR A 86 29.71 18.38 -16.82
C THR A 86 28.41 18.81 -16.14
N ASP A 87 28.49 19.84 -15.32
CA ASP A 87 27.32 20.56 -14.81
C ASP A 87 26.29 20.84 -15.93
N ASP A 88 25.02 20.59 -15.65
CA ASP A 88 23.87 20.80 -16.56
C ASP A 88 23.91 20.12 -17.94
N SER A 89 24.83 19.18 -18.16
CA SER A 89 25.00 18.54 -19.48
C SER A 89 23.94 17.48 -19.80
N TYR A 90 23.70 17.26 -21.10
CA TYR A 90 22.81 16.21 -21.62
C TYR A 90 23.51 15.37 -22.68
N HIS A 91 23.22 14.08 -22.67
CA HIS A 91 23.61 13.16 -23.73
C HIS A 91 22.37 12.63 -24.43
N THR A 92 22.19 13.02 -25.70
CA THR A 92 20.95 12.77 -26.43
C THR A 92 21.04 11.59 -27.39
N GLY A 93 19.92 10.91 -27.63
CA GLY A 93 19.80 9.88 -28.67
C GLY A 93 20.57 8.59 -28.36
N ILE A 94 20.78 8.28 -27.09
CA ILE A 94 21.46 7.04 -26.67
C ILE A 94 20.54 5.87 -26.98
N SER A 95 21.04 4.88 -27.73
CA SER A 95 20.28 3.68 -28.06
C SER A 95 20.00 2.84 -26.81
N ILE A 96 18.73 2.52 -26.57
CA ILE A 96 18.30 1.64 -25.47
C ILE A 96 18.64 0.17 -25.80
N GLY A 97 18.66 -0.19 -27.09
CA GLY A 97 18.92 -1.54 -27.58
C GLY A 97 17.68 -2.47 -27.65
N PHE A 98 16.51 -1.94 -27.32
CA PHE A 98 15.19 -2.56 -27.49
C PHE A 98 14.10 -1.47 -27.52
N ASN A 99 12.87 -1.86 -27.86
CA ASN A 99 11.71 -0.96 -27.77
C ASN A 99 11.21 -0.96 -26.33
N PHE A 100 11.37 0.15 -25.63
CA PHE A 100 10.89 0.34 -24.27
C PHE A 100 9.49 0.99 -24.28
N PRO A 101 8.46 0.33 -23.75
CA PRO A 101 7.13 0.91 -23.65
C PRO A 101 7.03 1.87 -22.45
N PHE A 102 6.67 3.13 -22.72
CA PHE A 102 6.53 4.16 -21.70
C PHE A 102 5.35 5.08 -22.02
N TYR A 103 4.34 5.11 -21.15
CA TYR A 103 3.11 5.91 -21.31
C TYR A 103 2.50 5.84 -22.73
N GLY A 104 2.41 4.64 -23.29
CA GLY A 104 1.71 4.37 -24.55
C GLY A 104 2.58 4.53 -25.79
N VAL A 105 3.81 5.00 -25.62
CA VAL A 105 4.77 5.20 -26.71
C VAL A 105 5.94 4.23 -26.54
N ASN A 106 6.38 3.64 -27.65
CA ASN A 106 7.59 2.82 -27.65
C ASN A 106 8.79 3.70 -28.02
N TYR A 107 9.81 3.70 -27.15
CA TYR A 107 11.06 4.41 -27.36
C TYR A 107 12.19 3.44 -27.59
N ASN A 108 13.08 3.75 -28.53
CA ASN A 108 14.32 3.00 -28.77
C ASN A 108 15.58 3.82 -28.46
N THR A 109 15.41 5.09 -28.11
CA THR A 109 16.45 6.01 -27.68
C THR A 109 16.02 6.76 -26.43
N VAL A 110 17.00 7.23 -25.68
CA VAL A 110 16.81 8.01 -24.45
C VAL A 110 17.85 9.13 -24.37
N ASN A 111 17.51 10.18 -23.64
CA ASN A 111 18.41 11.27 -23.29
C ASN A 111 18.75 11.18 -21.79
N ILE A 112 20.03 11.28 -21.45
CA ILE A 112 20.52 11.19 -20.06
C ILE A 112 20.99 12.56 -19.59
N SER A 113 20.46 13.02 -18.46
CA SER A 113 20.81 14.30 -17.82
C SER A 113 21.95 14.13 -16.81
N ALA A 114 22.82 15.13 -16.69
CA ALA A 114 23.74 15.24 -15.56
C ALA A 114 23.00 15.30 -14.21
N ASN A 115 21.80 15.86 -14.20
CA ASN A 115 20.96 16.16 -13.04
C ASN A 115 20.10 14.96 -12.57
N GLY A 116 20.52 13.72 -12.87
CA GLY A 116 19.95 12.52 -12.23
C GLY A 116 18.59 12.02 -12.74
N PHE A 117 18.19 12.44 -13.95
CA PHE A 117 17.01 11.93 -14.64
C PHE A 117 17.30 11.56 -16.10
N ILE A 118 16.38 10.80 -16.70
CA ILE A 118 16.36 10.52 -18.13
C ILE A 118 15.05 10.99 -18.76
N SER A 119 15.08 11.38 -20.04
CA SER A 119 13.87 11.75 -20.80
C SER A 119 13.87 11.10 -22.18
N PHE A 120 12.67 10.80 -22.66
CA PHE A 120 12.43 10.26 -23.99
C PHE A 120 12.05 11.34 -25.02
N THR A 121 12.01 12.60 -24.60
CA THR A 121 11.86 13.76 -25.49
C THR A 121 13.13 14.60 -25.47
N ALA A 122 13.39 15.31 -26.57
CA ALA A 122 14.60 16.12 -26.70
C ALA A 122 14.61 17.22 -25.61
N PRO A 123 15.67 17.31 -24.79
CA PRO A 123 15.77 18.36 -23.79
C PRO A 123 15.95 19.72 -24.48
N SER A 124 15.41 20.78 -23.87
CA SER A 124 15.59 22.17 -24.33
C SER A 124 16.40 23.03 -23.35
N GLY A 125 17.01 22.45 -22.31
CA GLY A 125 17.83 23.14 -21.33
C GLY A 125 18.48 22.22 -20.29
N GLY A 126 19.19 22.84 -19.33
CA GLY A 126 19.94 22.19 -18.23
C GLY A 126 19.09 21.44 -17.19
N TYR A 127 17.87 21.92 -16.95
CA TYR A 127 16.91 21.40 -15.95
C TYR A 127 17.55 20.97 -14.63
N TYR A 128 18.12 21.93 -13.90
CA TYR A 128 18.65 21.75 -12.54
C TYR A 128 17.59 21.94 -11.45
N THR A 129 16.48 22.62 -11.74
CA THR A 129 15.38 22.82 -10.79
C THR A 129 14.34 21.72 -10.98
N ASN A 130 14.18 20.87 -9.96
CA ASN A 130 13.21 19.79 -9.93
C ASN A 130 11.80 20.28 -9.55
N TYR A 131 10.77 19.55 -9.97
CA TYR A 131 9.38 19.84 -9.64
C TYR A 131 8.61 18.59 -9.19
N PHE A 132 7.42 18.81 -8.66
CA PHE A 132 6.46 17.76 -8.30
C PHE A 132 5.93 17.09 -9.57
N ILE A 133 5.88 15.75 -9.59
CA ILE A 133 5.32 14.95 -10.68
C ILE A 133 3.86 14.59 -10.37
N PRO A 134 2.91 14.67 -11.32
CA PRO A 134 3.08 15.18 -12.68
C PRO A 134 3.11 16.71 -12.75
N ALA A 135 3.86 17.27 -13.71
CA ALA A 135 3.76 18.68 -14.07
C ALA A 135 3.90 18.91 -15.57
N SER A 136 3.07 19.76 -16.15
CA SER A 136 3.11 20.06 -17.60
C SER A 136 4.34 20.88 -18.03
N SER A 137 5.09 21.45 -17.07
CA SER A 137 6.35 22.13 -17.31
C SER A 137 7.42 21.14 -17.77
N THR A 138 8.24 21.48 -18.75
CA THR A 138 9.31 20.59 -19.22
C THR A 138 10.45 20.47 -18.19
N PRO A 139 11.12 19.32 -18.07
CA PRO A 139 11.18 18.21 -19.03
C PRO A 139 10.11 17.09 -18.85
N ASN A 140 9.33 16.79 -19.89
CA ASN A 140 8.34 15.71 -19.87
C ASN A 140 8.89 14.37 -20.42
N ALA A 141 8.03 13.34 -20.46
CA ALA A 141 8.40 11.96 -20.83
C ALA A 141 9.64 11.51 -20.03
N MET A 142 9.56 11.65 -18.72
CA MET A 142 10.71 11.65 -17.82
C MET A 142 10.66 10.47 -16.85
N ILE A 143 11.84 9.94 -16.52
CA ILE A 143 12.09 9.11 -15.33
C ILE A 143 13.12 9.83 -14.47
N ALA A 144 12.66 10.36 -13.33
CA ALA A 144 13.48 11.01 -12.32
C ALA A 144 14.02 9.98 -11.33
N GLY A 145 15.30 9.63 -11.45
CA GLY A 145 15.96 8.67 -10.56
C GLY A 145 16.41 9.30 -9.24
N PHE A 146 16.98 10.49 -9.34
CA PHE A 146 17.30 11.41 -8.25
C PHE A 146 17.43 12.79 -8.89
N TRP A 147 16.31 13.40 -9.28
CA TRP A 147 16.37 14.66 -10.00
C TRP A 147 16.64 15.82 -9.04
N ASP A 148 17.85 16.35 -9.12
CA ASP A 148 18.34 17.53 -8.42
C ASP A 148 19.53 18.11 -9.22
N ASP A 149 20.08 19.23 -8.77
CA ASP A 149 21.17 19.96 -9.43
C ASP A 149 22.54 19.32 -9.08
N LEU A 150 22.86 18.26 -9.82
CA LEU A 150 24.03 17.41 -9.63
C LEU A 150 25.18 17.85 -10.54
N ASN A 151 26.42 17.74 -10.04
CA ASN A 151 27.60 18.19 -10.78
C ASN A 151 28.62 17.06 -11.00
N PRO A 152 28.47 16.24 -12.06
CA PRO A 152 29.46 15.22 -12.41
C PRO A 152 30.82 15.80 -12.84
N GLY A 153 30.89 17.10 -13.16
CA GLY A 153 32.15 17.79 -13.45
C GLY A 153 33.00 18.06 -12.20
N ALA A 154 32.39 18.09 -11.02
CA ALA A 154 33.09 18.26 -9.73
C ALA A 154 33.56 16.92 -9.14
N GLY A 155 32.96 15.80 -9.55
CA GLY A 155 33.34 14.47 -9.08
C GLY A 155 32.38 13.38 -9.56
N GLY A 156 32.80 12.12 -9.40
CA GLY A 156 31.99 10.96 -9.79
C GLY A 156 31.99 10.69 -11.30
N SER A 157 30.99 9.91 -11.74
CA SER A 157 30.84 9.53 -13.15
C SER A 157 29.44 9.05 -13.49
N ILE A 158 29.08 9.14 -14.77
CA ILE A 158 27.83 8.60 -15.33
C ILE A 158 28.20 7.57 -16.40
N HIS A 159 27.64 6.37 -16.30
CA HIS A 159 27.83 5.29 -17.25
C HIS A 159 26.49 4.76 -17.75
N TYR A 160 26.46 4.25 -18.98
CA TYR A 160 25.32 3.47 -19.46
C TYR A 160 25.76 2.20 -20.18
N LYS A 161 24.90 1.19 -20.14
CA LYS A 161 25.02 0.01 -21.00
C LYS A 161 23.67 -0.67 -21.23
N THR A 162 23.59 -1.41 -22.33
CA THR A 162 22.55 -2.41 -22.55
C THR A 162 23.18 -3.78 -22.41
N GLU A 163 22.54 -4.67 -21.66
CA GLU A 163 22.97 -6.05 -21.56
C GLU A 163 21.78 -7.01 -21.68
N ASN A 164 22.08 -8.26 -22.01
CA ASN A 164 21.11 -9.34 -22.09
C ASN A 164 21.54 -10.45 -21.13
N ILE A 165 20.73 -10.68 -20.09
CA ILE A 165 20.99 -11.73 -19.10
C ILE A 165 19.85 -12.73 -19.21
N ALA A 166 20.18 -13.98 -19.57
CA ALA A 166 19.23 -15.07 -19.70
C ALA A 166 18.01 -14.76 -20.61
N GLY A 167 18.19 -13.93 -21.64
CA GLY A 167 17.11 -13.53 -22.55
C GLY A 167 16.37 -12.27 -22.13
N ASN A 168 16.60 -11.75 -20.92
CA ASN A 168 16.03 -10.49 -20.45
C ASN A 168 16.99 -9.35 -20.75
N LYS A 169 16.62 -8.49 -21.69
CA LYS A 169 17.37 -7.26 -21.97
C LYS A 169 17.06 -6.19 -20.94
N ARG A 170 18.10 -5.49 -20.50
CA ARG A 170 17.99 -4.28 -19.68
C ARG A 170 18.94 -3.20 -20.13
N PHE A 171 18.49 -1.95 -20.04
CA PHE A 171 19.29 -0.74 -20.22
C PHE A 171 19.52 -0.13 -18.85
N ILE A 172 20.76 0.18 -18.51
CA ILE A 172 21.18 0.63 -17.18
C ILE A 172 21.90 1.96 -17.34
N VAL A 173 21.46 2.96 -16.59
CA VAL A 173 22.20 4.21 -16.35
C VAL A 173 22.67 4.20 -14.91
N THR A 174 23.98 4.38 -14.69
CA THR A 174 24.60 4.37 -13.36
C THR A 174 25.28 5.69 -13.08
N TYR A 175 24.85 6.37 -12.03
CA TYR A 175 25.54 7.51 -11.43
C TYR A 175 26.40 6.96 -10.28
N THR A 176 27.69 7.29 -10.26
CA THR A 176 28.62 6.85 -9.21
C THR A 176 29.28 8.04 -8.56
N ASN A 177 29.06 8.20 -7.25
CA ASN A 177 29.62 9.26 -6.42
C ASN A 177 29.48 10.66 -7.03
N VAL A 178 28.35 10.94 -7.69
CA VAL A 178 28.11 12.25 -8.31
C VAL A 178 27.70 13.22 -7.20
N PRO A 179 28.42 14.35 -7.01
CA PRO A 179 28.12 15.29 -5.95
C PRO A 179 26.95 16.23 -6.29
N ARG A 180 26.30 16.77 -5.27
CA ARG A 180 25.42 17.94 -5.41
C ARG A 180 26.25 19.19 -5.74
N LEU A 181 25.80 20.04 -6.69
CA LEU A 181 26.50 21.28 -7.06
C LEU A 181 26.85 22.16 -5.85
N SER A 182 25.88 22.37 -4.95
CA SER A 182 26.04 23.23 -3.76
C SER A 182 26.57 22.50 -2.50
N SER A 183 26.79 21.19 -2.57
CA SER A 183 27.30 20.38 -1.44
C SER A 183 28.11 19.20 -1.96
N GLN A 184 29.41 19.41 -2.20
CA GLN A 184 30.28 18.37 -2.77
C GLN A 184 30.55 17.18 -1.83
N SER A 185 30.17 17.29 -0.56
CA SER A 185 30.22 16.18 0.40
C SER A 185 29.01 15.25 0.33
N ASP A 186 27.90 15.69 -0.26
CA ASP A 186 26.74 14.83 -0.52
C ASP A 186 26.90 14.21 -1.91
N THR A 187 27.30 12.94 -1.92
CA THR A 187 27.47 12.14 -3.13
C THR A 187 26.36 11.12 -3.29
N TYR A 188 25.98 10.88 -4.54
CA TYR A 188 24.90 9.96 -4.88
C TYR A 188 25.42 8.87 -5.81
N THR A 189 25.12 7.63 -5.43
CA THR A 189 25.38 6.44 -6.23
C THR A 189 24.07 5.67 -6.41
N PHE A 190 23.49 5.78 -7.60
CA PHE A 190 22.18 5.20 -7.92
C PHE A 190 22.09 4.75 -9.37
N GLN A 191 21.05 3.97 -9.67
CA GLN A 191 20.79 3.42 -11.00
C GLN A 191 19.37 3.70 -11.47
N ILE A 192 19.23 3.95 -12.77
CA ILE A 192 17.95 3.89 -13.50
C ILE A 192 18.05 2.70 -14.45
N VAL A 193 17.17 1.72 -14.29
CA VAL A 193 17.20 0.46 -15.04
C VAL A 193 15.87 0.25 -15.75
N LEU A 194 15.93 0.09 -17.07
CA LEU A 194 14.78 -0.18 -17.92
C LEU A 194 14.84 -1.63 -18.40
N TYR A 195 13.74 -2.38 -18.23
CA TYR A 195 13.58 -3.71 -18.80
C TYR A 195 12.71 -3.67 -20.07
N GLU A 196 12.97 -4.57 -21.01
CA GLU A 196 12.22 -4.65 -22.29
C GLU A 196 10.70 -4.85 -22.10
N ASN A 197 10.29 -5.42 -20.95
CA ASN A 197 8.88 -5.60 -20.61
C ASN A 197 8.19 -4.33 -20.06
N GLY A 198 8.89 -3.21 -19.93
CA GLY A 198 8.35 -1.95 -19.40
C GLY A 198 8.55 -1.73 -17.89
N THR A 199 9.17 -2.69 -17.19
CA THR A 199 9.52 -2.50 -15.77
C THR A 199 10.63 -1.45 -15.65
N ILE A 200 10.48 -0.55 -14.68
CA ILE A 200 11.49 0.46 -14.35
C ILE A 200 11.95 0.20 -12.91
N ILE A 201 13.25 0.19 -12.71
CA ILE A 201 13.87 0.00 -11.40
C ILE A 201 14.77 1.20 -11.12
N LEU A 202 14.58 1.81 -9.95
CA LEU A 202 15.50 2.77 -9.35
C LEU A 202 16.17 2.08 -8.16
N GLN A 203 17.50 2.11 -8.06
CA GLN A 203 18.21 1.54 -6.91
C GLN A 203 19.25 2.49 -6.37
N TYR A 204 19.37 2.53 -5.05
CA TYR A 204 20.18 3.49 -4.33
C TYR A 204 21.23 2.76 -3.50
N LYS A 205 22.51 2.91 -3.87
CA LYS A 205 23.63 2.41 -3.06
C LYS A 205 24.05 3.43 -2.02
N GLU A 206 24.03 4.71 -2.39
CA GLU A 206 24.39 5.84 -1.55
C GLU A 206 23.55 7.06 -1.93
N VAL A 207 22.92 7.72 -0.96
CA VAL A 207 22.00 8.86 -1.20
C VAL A 207 22.34 10.12 -0.40
N GLY A 208 23.62 10.36 -0.10
CA GLY A 208 24.02 11.45 0.79
C GLY A 208 23.45 11.30 2.22
N SER A 209 23.86 12.18 3.13
CA SER A 209 23.40 12.10 4.53
C SER A 209 23.13 13.45 5.19
N SER A 210 23.36 14.56 4.47
CA SER A 210 23.00 15.88 4.98
C SER A 210 21.48 16.01 5.13
N THR A 211 21.06 16.85 6.07
CA THR A 211 19.64 17.14 6.28
C THR A 211 19.03 18.00 5.17
N THR A 212 19.86 18.67 4.36
CA THR A 212 19.40 19.60 3.32
C THR A 212 19.25 18.92 1.96
N TYR A 213 20.16 18.01 1.61
CA TYR A 213 20.22 17.41 0.26
C TYR A 213 20.26 15.88 0.29
N GLY A 214 20.69 15.28 1.41
CA GLY A 214 20.72 13.83 1.58
C GLY A 214 19.33 13.21 1.61
N LEU A 215 19.28 11.89 1.40
CA LEU A 215 18.07 11.06 1.50
C LEU A 215 16.93 11.49 0.56
N GLY A 216 17.20 12.38 -0.42
CA GLY A 216 16.19 12.94 -1.33
C GLY A 216 15.47 14.19 -0.79
N ALA A 217 15.98 14.83 0.26
CA ALA A 217 15.38 16.02 0.87
C ALA A 217 15.14 17.20 -0.11
N SER A 218 15.88 17.26 -1.21
CA SER A 218 15.78 18.27 -2.27
C SER A 218 15.49 17.69 -3.66
N ALA A 219 15.25 16.38 -3.76
CA ALA A 219 15.17 15.69 -5.05
C ALA A 219 13.72 15.33 -5.42
N THR A 220 13.49 15.15 -6.72
CA THR A 220 12.31 14.46 -7.25
C THR A 220 12.66 13.02 -7.63
N VAL A 221 11.80 12.08 -7.24
CA VAL A 221 11.82 10.68 -7.68
C VAL A 221 10.44 10.31 -8.19
N GLY A 222 10.36 9.83 -9.44
CA GLY A 222 9.09 9.52 -10.08
C GLY A 222 9.18 9.41 -11.59
N ILE A 223 8.03 9.18 -12.23
CA ILE A 223 7.92 9.05 -13.69
C ILE A 223 6.73 9.83 -14.22
N GLU A 224 6.82 10.42 -15.41
CA GLU A 224 5.69 11.14 -16.04
C GLU A 224 5.61 11.00 -17.55
N ASN A 225 4.40 11.19 -18.07
CA ASN A 225 4.07 11.03 -19.48
C ASN A 225 4.54 12.22 -20.34
N GLN A 226 4.23 12.17 -21.63
CA GLN A 226 4.78 13.06 -22.65
C GLN A 226 4.36 14.52 -22.53
N ASP A 227 3.22 14.79 -21.90
CA ASP A 227 2.68 16.12 -21.69
C ASP A 227 2.68 16.55 -20.22
N GLY A 228 3.23 15.71 -19.32
CA GLY A 228 3.32 16.01 -17.89
C GLY A 228 1.96 16.10 -17.20
N THR A 229 0.92 15.46 -17.76
CA THR A 229 -0.43 15.43 -17.18
C THR A 229 -0.71 14.16 -16.38
N ILE A 230 0.09 13.10 -16.59
CA ILE A 230 0.00 11.83 -15.88
C ILE A 230 1.38 11.47 -15.36
N GLY A 231 1.48 11.12 -14.08
CA GLY A 231 2.73 10.76 -13.47
C GLY A 231 2.53 9.93 -12.21
N CYS A 232 3.54 9.11 -11.92
CA CYS A 232 3.65 8.31 -10.72
C CYS A 232 4.83 8.87 -9.89
N LEU A 233 4.53 9.69 -8.88
CA LEU A 233 5.51 10.26 -7.98
C LEU A 233 5.83 9.28 -6.84
N TYR A 234 7.11 9.11 -6.54
CA TYR A 234 7.57 8.46 -5.31
C TYR A 234 7.80 9.50 -4.20
N SER A 235 8.62 10.53 -4.48
CA SER A 235 8.91 11.59 -3.51
C SER A 235 9.29 12.91 -4.20
N TYR A 236 8.94 14.03 -3.56
CA TYR A 236 9.35 15.38 -3.96
C TYR A 236 9.84 16.15 -2.73
N ASN A 237 11.08 16.65 -2.76
CA ASN A 237 11.68 17.49 -1.71
C ASN A 237 11.44 16.94 -0.29
N THR A 238 11.61 15.63 -0.14
CA THR A 238 11.29 14.91 1.10
C THR A 238 12.31 13.80 1.30
N PRO A 239 12.95 13.68 2.49
CA PRO A 239 13.99 12.69 2.77
C PRO A 239 13.41 11.27 2.89
N SER A 240 13.02 10.68 1.76
CA SER A 240 12.27 9.42 1.65
C SER A 240 13.13 8.25 1.17
N LEU A 241 14.41 8.50 0.86
CA LEU A 241 15.35 7.52 0.35
C LEU A 241 16.32 7.10 1.45
N HIS A 242 16.90 5.91 1.32
CA HIS A 242 18.03 5.46 2.12
C HIS A 242 18.93 4.53 1.32
N ASN A 243 20.09 4.21 1.87
CA ASN A 243 21.00 3.25 1.26
C ASN A 243 20.35 1.87 1.18
N ASN A 244 20.67 1.14 0.12
CA ASN A 244 20.14 -0.19 -0.18
C ASN A 244 18.62 -0.24 -0.42
N LEU A 245 18.04 0.86 -0.91
CA LEU A 245 16.65 0.93 -1.34
C LEU A 245 16.52 0.57 -2.83
N THR A 246 15.49 -0.21 -3.16
CA THR A 246 15.01 -0.38 -4.54
C THR A 246 13.59 0.13 -4.64
N ILE A 247 13.29 0.90 -5.69
CA ILE A 247 11.94 1.29 -6.09
C ILE A 247 11.68 0.68 -7.46
N GLN A 248 10.60 -0.08 -7.58
CA GLN A 248 10.17 -0.71 -8.82
C GLN A 248 8.88 -0.06 -9.29
N PHE A 249 8.92 0.64 -10.43
CA PHE A 249 7.70 1.02 -11.14
C PHE A 249 7.26 -0.11 -12.05
N ASN A 250 6.04 -0.54 -11.81
CA ASN A 250 5.34 -1.54 -12.59
C ASN A 250 4.19 -0.86 -13.31
N ARG A 251 3.80 -1.44 -14.44
CA ARG A 251 2.59 -1.05 -15.13
C ARG A 251 1.59 -2.18 -14.94
N LEU A 252 0.39 -1.87 -14.47
CA LEU A 252 -0.75 -2.75 -14.69
C LEU A 252 -0.85 -2.97 -16.21
N GLY A 253 -1.38 -4.10 -16.67
CA GLY A 253 -1.52 -4.35 -18.12
C GLY A 253 -2.32 -3.27 -18.86
N THR A 254 -2.66 -3.53 -20.12
CA THR A 254 -3.51 -2.67 -20.98
C THR A 254 -4.51 -1.85 -20.16
N ALA A 255 -4.53 -0.52 -20.31
CA ALA A 255 -5.37 0.38 -19.50
C ALA A 255 -6.78 -0.22 -19.41
N PRO A 256 -7.23 -0.57 -18.20
CA PRO A 256 -8.27 -1.57 -18.10
C PRO A 256 -9.56 -0.93 -18.63
N THR A 257 -10.28 -1.66 -19.47
CA THR A 257 -11.50 -1.14 -20.09
C THR A 257 -12.55 -0.91 -19.01
N THR A 258 -12.95 0.35 -18.85
CA THR A 258 -13.94 0.76 -17.86
C THR A 258 -15.30 0.98 -18.51
N THR A 259 -16.34 0.70 -17.73
CA THR A 259 -17.73 1.02 -18.03
C THR A 259 -18.22 2.00 -16.98
N SER A 260 -18.89 3.08 -17.38
CA SER A 260 -19.55 3.97 -16.42
C SER A 260 -20.75 3.26 -15.80
N ILE A 261 -20.70 3.07 -14.48
CA ILE A 261 -21.76 2.44 -13.67
C ILE A 261 -22.75 3.49 -13.18
N TYR A 262 -22.22 4.64 -12.80
CA TYR A 262 -22.96 5.77 -12.28
C TYR A 262 -22.26 7.04 -12.74
N SER A 263 -23.01 8.06 -13.14
CA SER A 263 -22.44 9.34 -13.52
C SER A 263 -23.38 10.50 -13.21
N GLN A 264 -22.78 11.64 -12.91
CA GLN A 264 -23.42 12.93 -12.72
C GLN A 264 -22.49 14.02 -13.25
N ASN A 265 -22.94 14.69 -14.31
CA ASN A 265 -22.29 15.85 -14.89
C ASN A 265 -22.83 17.18 -14.31
N PHE A 266 -23.60 17.09 -13.22
CA PHE A 266 -24.23 18.20 -12.50
C PHE A 266 -25.02 19.25 -13.31
N GLU A 267 -25.40 18.99 -14.55
CA GLU A 267 -26.35 19.85 -15.26
C GLU A 267 -27.78 19.75 -14.70
N THR A 268 -28.03 18.71 -13.92
CA THR A 268 -29.24 18.50 -13.11
C THR A 268 -28.87 18.24 -11.66
N SER A 269 -29.79 18.55 -10.74
CA SER A 269 -29.56 18.43 -9.30
C SER A 269 -29.17 17.00 -8.92
N TRP A 270 -28.18 16.86 -8.03
CA TRP A 270 -27.71 15.55 -7.55
C TRP A 270 -28.70 14.91 -6.56
N THR A 271 -29.82 14.41 -7.07
CA THR A 271 -30.97 13.98 -6.26
C THR A 271 -30.58 12.98 -5.16
N GLY A 272 -30.86 13.32 -3.91
CA GLY A 272 -30.52 12.53 -2.73
C GLY A 272 -29.19 12.89 -2.08
N SER A 273 -28.45 13.88 -2.62
CA SER A 273 -27.33 14.50 -1.93
C SER A 273 -27.79 15.29 -0.71
N SER A 274 -26.86 15.55 0.20
CA SER A 274 -27.12 16.32 1.42
C SER A 274 -25.86 17.06 1.87
N LEU A 275 -26.03 18.00 2.79
CA LEU A 275 -24.93 18.76 3.39
C LEU A 275 -24.81 18.39 4.87
N GLU A 276 -23.58 18.17 5.33
CA GLU A 276 -23.23 17.94 6.74
C GLU A 276 -22.25 19.05 7.21
N GLY A 277 -22.30 19.42 8.48
CA GLY A 277 -21.49 20.50 9.05
C GLY A 277 -22.28 21.78 9.32
N ALA A 278 -21.82 22.59 10.27
CA ALA A 278 -22.42 23.89 10.56
C ALA A 278 -22.06 24.90 9.47
N GLN A 279 -23.00 25.77 9.10
CA GLN A 279 -22.81 26.85 8.12
C GLN A 279 -22.22 26.37 6.79
N ASN A 280 -22.59 25.17 6.33
CA ASN A 280 -22.04 24.59 5.11
C ASN A 280 -22.46 25.37 3.86
N GLU A 281 -21.46 25.86 3.11
CA GLU A 281 -21.62 26.71 1.92
C GLU A 281 -21.52 25.96 0.58
N TRP A 282 -21.48 24.62 0.58
CA TRP A 282 -21.54 23.88 -0.68
C TRP A 282 -22.81 24.24 -1.46
N GLU A 283 -22.62 24.69 -2.70
CA GLU A 283 -23.64 25.18 -3.60
C GLU A 283 -23.59 24.47 -4.95
N TRP A 284 -24.77 24.27 -5.55
CA TRP A 284 -24.93 23.71 -6.89
C TRP A 284 -25.42 24.77 -7.87
N GLY A 285 -24.65 25.01 -8.94
CA GLY A 285 -24.96 26.07 -9.88
C GLY A 285 -23.78 26.45 -10.76
N THR A 286 -23.88 27.62 -11.39
CA THR A 286 -22.83 28.17 -12.25
C THR A 286 -21.88 29.03 -11.42
N PRO A 287 -20.57 28.74 -11.40
CA PRO A 287 -19.59 29.60 -10.75
C PRO A 287 -19.62 31.01 -11.34
N THR A 288 -19.69 32.02 -10.49
CA THR A 288 -19.64 33.45 -10.88
C THR A 288 -18.53 34.23 -10.16
N TYR A 289 -17.87 33.63 -9.17
CA TYR A 289 -16.74 34.26 -8.48
C TYR A 289 -15.57 34.50 -9.45
N SER A 290 -15.11 35.75 -9.55
CA SER A 290 -14.09 36.15 -10.53
C SER A 290 -12.71 35.51 -10.34
N SER A 291 -12.44 34.96 -9.15
CA SER A 291 -11.21 34.22 -8.85
C SER A 291 -11.44 32.70 -8.71
N GLY A 292 -12.66 32.24 -9.01
CA GLY A 292 -13.00 30.83 -9.17
C GLY A 292 -12.80 30.33 -10.61
N PRO A 293 -13.30 29.13 -10.95
CA PRO A 293 -13.21 28.59 -12.30
C PRO A 293 -14.03 29.42 -13.31
N THR A 294 -13.44 29.71 -14.47
CA THR A 294 -14.08 30.51 -15.54
C THR A 294 -15.00 29.71 -16.45
N SER A 295 -15.00 28.38 -16.33
CA SER A 295 -15.84 27.43 -17.07
C SER A 295 -15.97 26.14 -16.27
N THR A 296 -16.95 25.29 -16.60
CA THR A 296 -17.08 23.94 -16.05
C THR A 296 -16.66 22.89 -17.11
N PRO A 297 -16.16 21.71 -16.69
CA PRO A 297 -15.78 20.62 -17.60
C PRO A 297 -16.93 20.16 -18.48
N SER A 298 -18.14 20.09 -17.92
CA SER A 298 -19.35 19.77 -18.65
C SER A 298 -20.38 20.88 -18.44
N GLY A 299 -21.08 21.24 -19.52
CA GLY A 299 -22.16 22.22 -19.50
C GLY A 299 -21.79 23.56 -18.85
N SER A 300 -22.50 23.94 -17.80
CA SER A 300 -22.38 25.25 -17.14
C SER A 300 -22.50 25.19 -15.61
N LYS A 301 -22.75 24.03 -15.02
CA LYS A 301 -23.01 23.87 -13.59
C LYS A 301 -22.05 22.87 -12.97
N CYS A 302 -21.72 23.10 -11.70
CA CYS A 302 -20.94 22.19 -10.87
C CYS A 302 -21.38 22.31 -9.41
N TRP A 303 -20.74 21.56 -8.53
CA TRP A 303 -20.74 21.89 -7.09
C TRP A 303 -19.52 22.73 -6.76
N GLY A 304 -19.66 23.72 -5.88
CA GLY A 304 -18.56 24.52 -5.33
C GLY A 304 -18.78 24.81 -3.85
N THR A 305 -17.72 25.01 -3.08
CA THR A 305 -17.85 25.41 -1.66
C THR A 305 -18.39 26.83 -1.48
N ASP A 306 -18.30 27.65 -2.53
CA ASP A 306 -18.97 28.93 -2.68
C ASP A 306 -18.90 29.29 -4.18
N LEU A 307 -20.02 29.52 -4.85
CA LEU A 307 -20.04 29.76 -6.29
C LEU A 307 -19.78 31.23 -6.65
N ASP A 308 -20.00 32.17 -5.75
CA ASP A 308 -19.96 33.62 -6.05
C ASP A 308 -18.99 34.42 -5.16
N ASN A 309 -18.38 33.78 -4.17
CA ASN A 309 -17.40 34.36 -3.26
C ASN A 309 -16.36 33.31 -2.78
N THR A 310 -15.75 33.55 -1.62
CA THR A 310 -14.75 32.67 -0.98
C THR A 310 -15.37 31.82 0.13
N TYR A 311 -14.88 30.61 0.37
CA TYR A 311 -15.29 29.78 1.54
C TYR A 311 -15.06 30.52 2.87
N ASP A 312 -15.86 30.26 3.93
CA ASP A 312 -15.64 30.91 5.23
C ASP A 312 -14.37 30.44 6.00
N ALA A 313 -13.96 31.28 6.95
CA ALA A 313 -13.01 30.91 8.00
C ALA A 313 -13.58 29.84 8.95
N ASN A 314 -12.73 28.92 9.41
CA ASN A 314 -13.11 27.80 10.29
C ASN A 314 -14.19 26.89 9.68
N ALA A 315 -14.18 26.77 8.35
CA ALA A 315 -15.11 25.91 7.63
C ALA A 315 -14.93 24.45 8.08
N ASN A 316 -16.04 23.73 8.13
CA ASN A 316 -16.07 22.28 8.26
C ASN A 316 -17.28 21.78 7.47
N TYR A 317 -17.17 21.89 6.16
CA TYR A 317 -18.25 21.70 5.21
C TYR A 317 -18.13 20.32 4.62
N THR A 318 -19.24 19.60 4.48
CA THR A 318 -19.24 18.30 3.83
C THR A 318 -20.41 18.20 2.86
N LEU A 319 -20.11 18.07 1.57
CA LEU A 319 -21.08 17.62 0.57
C LEU A 319 -21.12 16.10 0.58
N VAL A 320 -22.33 15.54 0.70
CA VAL A 320 -22.56 14.10 0.79
C VAL A 320 -23.35 13.64 -0.44
N SER A 321 -22.83 12.64 -1.15
CA SER A 321 -23.53 12.04 -2.28
C SER A 321 -24.82 11.34 -1.84
N PRO A 322 -25.75 11.06 -2.77
CA PRO A 322 -26.80 10.07 -2.56
C PRO A 322 -26.20 8.71 -2.18
N MET A 323 -27.04 7.82 -1.65
CA MET A 323 -26.63 6.44 -1.44
C MET A 323 -26.53 5.73 -2.78
N ILE A 324 -25.34 5.21 -3.08
CA ILE A 324 -25.03 4.53 -4.33
C ILE A 324 -24.78 3.05 -4.04
N SER A 325 -25.49 2.17 -4.74
CA SER A 325 -25.27 0.72 -4.68
C SER A 325 -24.16 0.33 -5.65
N LEU A 326 -23.03 -0.12 -5.11
CA LEU A 326 -21.89 -0.57 -5.92
C LEU A 326 -22.15 -1.99 -6.45
N PRO A 327 -21.92 -2.25 -7.74
CA PRO A 327 -22.12 -3.57 -8.32
C PRO A 327 -21.10 -4.57 -7.77
N SER A 328 -21.47 -5.84 -7.74
CA SER A 328 -20.63 -6.94 -7.24
C SER A 328 -19.90 -7.72 -8.35
N ASN A 329 -20.13 -7.38 -9.62
CA ASN A 329 -19.69 -8.15 -10.80
C ASN A 329 -18.51 -7.51 -11.55
N TYR A 330 -17.74 -6.66 -10.88
CA TYR A 330 -16.53 -6.03 -11.41
C TYR A 330 -15.31 -6.50 -10.62
N GLY A 331 -14.17 -6.64 -11.29
CA GLY A 331 -12.89 -6.94 -10.68
C GLY A 331 -12.30 -5.74 -9.92
N TYR A 332 -12.58 -4.53 -10.40
CA TYR A 332 -12.21 -3.29 -9.74
C TYR A 332 -13.25 -2.19 -9.98
N LEU A 333 -13.31 -1.23 -9.06
CA LEU A 333 -14.15 -0.03 -9.15
C LEU A 333 -13.33 1.22 -8.87
N ILE A 334 -13.50 2.24 -9.70
CA ILE A 334 -12.86 3.55 -9.58
C ILE A 334 -13.94 4.61 -9.38
N LEU A 335 -13.81 5.40 -8.32
CA LEU A 335 -14.48 6.70 -8.25
C LEU A 335 -13.66 7.70 -9.06
N GLU A 336 -14.29 8.48 -9.92
CA GLU A 336 -13.66 9.54 -10.71
C GLU A 336 -14.50 10.81 -10.62
N PHE A 337 -13.86 11.98 -10.56
CA PHE A 337 -14.53 13.27 -10.80
C PHE A 337 -13.52 14.29 -11.31
N LYS A 338 -14.01 15.36 -11.95
CA LYS A 338 -13.22 16.55 -12.26
C LYS A 338 -13.20 17.47 -11.05
N GLN A 339 -12.05 18.07 -10.77
CA GLN A 339 -11.91 19.05 -9.71
C GLN A 339 -11.15 20.29 -10.15
N TRP A 340 -11.40 21.39 -9.46
CA TRP A 340 -10.65 22.64 -9.48
C TRP A 340 -10.61 23.13 -8.03
N TYR A 341 -9.45 23.59 -7.54
CA TYR A 341 -9.40 24.15 -6.18
C TYR A 341 -8.38 25.27 -6.01
N LYS A 342 -8.65 26.11 -5.01
CA LYS A 342 -7.74 27.11 -4.50
C LYS A 342 -7.93 27.27 -2.99
N PHE A 343 -6.91 26.90 -2.23
CA PHE A 343 -6.87 26.87 -0.76
C PHE A 343 -5.60 27.53 -0.23
N GLN A 344 -5.60 27.94 1.04
CA GLN A 344 -4.37 28.30 1.72
C GLN A 344 -3.45 27.07 1.84
N GLN A 345 -2.30 27.12 1.15
CA GLN A 345 -1.32 26.05 1.12
C GLN A 345 -0.94 25.55 2.52
N ASN A 346 -1.12 24.24 2.74
CA ASN A 346 -0.82 23.48 3.96
C ASN A 346 -1.68 23.80 5.20
N TYR A 347 -2.63 24.71 5.12
CA TYR A 347 -3.54 25.01 6.24
C TYR A 347 -4.94 24.49 5.90
N ASP A 348 -5.49 24.97 4.79
CA ASP A 348 -6.83 24.63 4.37
C ASP A 348 -6.80 23.49 3.35
N GLY A 349 -7.91 22.79 3.20
CA GLY A 349 -7.99 21.82 2.12
C GLY A 349 -9.28 21.04 2.02
N GLY A 350 -9.27 20.07 1.11
CA GLY A 350 -10.36 19.13 0.88
C GLY A 350 -9.92 17.68 0.93
N ILE A 351 -10.75 16.81 1.50
CA ILE A 351 -10.57 15.35 1.47
C ILE A 351 -11.85 14.66 1.00
N VAL A 352 -11.67 13.46 0.42
CA VAL A 352 -12.79 12.57 0.10
C VAL A 352 -12.87 11.47 1.16
N LYS A 353 -14.07 11.21 1.67
CA LYS A 353 -14.37 10.04 2.50
C LYS A 353 -15.41 9.17 1.84
N ILE A 354 -15.43 7.91 2.23
CA ILE A 354 -16.49 6.97 1.93
C ILE A 354 -17.18 6.54 3.21
N SER A 355 -18.52 6.50 3.17
CA SER A 355 -19.39 6.11 4.26
C SER A 355 -20.15 4.87 3.87
N VAL A 356 -20.13 3.86 4.73
CA VAL A 356 -20.90 2.63 4.58
C VAL A 356 -21.80 2.47 5.80
N SER A 357 -23.06 2.09 5.58
CA SER A 357 -24.04 2.01 6.68
C SER A 357 -23.53 1.11 7.81
N GLY A 358 -23.47 1.67 9.03
CA GLY A 358 -23.03 0.94 10.23
C GLY A 358 -21.51 0.91 10.44
N MET A 359 -20.71 1.53 9.56
CA MET A 359 -19.26 1.66 9.71
C MET A 359 -18.84 3.12 9.87
N PRO A 360 -17.72 3.40 10.58
CA PRO A 360 -17.12 4.74 10.58
C PRO A 360 -16.73 5.18 9.17
N ASP A 361 -16.83 6.48 8.90
CA ASP A 361 -16.35 7.05 7.63
C ASP A 361 -14.85 6.83 7.48
N LYS A 362 -14.41 6.44 6.28
CA LYS A 362 -12.99 6.24 5.96
C LYS A 362 -12.54 7.25 4.91
N GLN A 363 -11.42 7.92 5.16
CA GLN A 363 -10.78 8.76 4.14
C GLN A 363 -10.32 7.89 2.97
N LEU A 364 -10.64 8.33 1.75
CA LEU A 364 -10.09 7.79 0.52
C LEU A 364 -8.85 8.58 0.14
N PHE A 365 -7.87 7.89 -0.44
CA PHE A 365 -6.67 8.48 -0.99
C PHE A 365 -6.76 8.44 -2.51
N PRO A 366 -6.51 9.56 -3.20
CA PRO A 366 -6.57 9.56 -4.65
C PRO A 366 -5.44 8.70 -5.22
N ILE A 367 -5.71 8.14 -6.38
CA ILE A 367 -4.72 7.54 -7.28
C ILE A 367 -3.74 8.66 -7.66
N GLY A 368 -2.47 8.54 -7.23
CA GLY A 368 -1.46 9.61 -7.27
C GLY A 368 -1.22 10.35 -5.94
N ASN A 369 -1.95 10.00 -4.87
CA ASN A 369 -1.91 10.60 -3.53
C ASN A 369 -2.32 12.09 -3.48
N TYR A 370 -2.59 12.60 -2.27
CA TYR A 370 -2.84 14.02 -2.06
C TYR A 370 -1.55 14.84 -2.27
N PRO A 371 -1.65 16.09 -2.75
CA PRO A 371 -0.49 16.91 -3.10
C PRO A 371 0.38 17.28 -1.91
N SER A 372 -0.21 17.48 -0.73
CA SER A 372 0.51 17.84 0.49
C SER A 372 -0.35 17.54 1.72
N ALA A 373 0.24 17.75 2.89
CA ALA A 373 -0.47 17.76 4.15
C ALA A 373 -1.10 19.13 4.44
N SER A 374 -2.31 19.11 4.96
CA SER A 374 -2.95 20.19 5.70
C SER A 374 -2.69 20.03 7.21
N MET A 375 -2.61 21.16 7.92
CA MET A 375 -2.50 21.24 9.38
C MET A 375 -3.85 21.26 10.10
N ASP A 376 -4.99 21.20 9.39
CA ASP A 376 -6.31 21.31 10.02
C ASP A 376 -6.70 20.02 10.77
N SER A 377 -6.82 20.14 12.09
CA SER A 377 -7.17 19.05 13.01
C SER A 377 -8.60 18.49 12.87
N ASN A 378 -9.47 19.13 12.09
CA ASN A 378 -10.80 18.63 11.78
C ASN A 378 -10.78 17.49 10.76
N PHE A 379 -9.68 17.30 10.04
CA PHE A 379 -9.44 16.09 9.28
C PHE A 379 -9.17 14.92 10.25
N ALA A 380 -9.86 13.80 10.06
CA ALA A 380 -9.96 12.76 11.08
C ALA A 380 -8.71 11.86 11.12
N SER A 381 -7.67 12.24 11.87
CA SER A 381 -6.72 11.30 12.49
C SER A 381 -6.06 11.93 13.73
N LYS A 382 -6.13 11.28 14.89
CA LYS A 382 -5.75 11.90 16.17
C LYS A 382 -4.23 12.05 16.41
N THR A 383 -3.39 11.82 15.39
CA THR A 383 -1.93 11.80 15.54
C THR A 383 -1.21 12.07 14.20
N GLY A 384 -1.08 13.35 13.82
CA GLY A 384 -0.10 13.79 12.81
C GLY A 384 -0.63 13.97 11.38
N THR A 385 -0.22 15.07 10.75
CA THR A 385 -0.17 15.38 9.30
C THR A 385 -1.33 14.86 8.43
N TYR A 386 -2.25 15.75 8.03
CA TYR A 386 -3.47 15.38 7.29
C TYR A 386 -3.31 15.56 5.78
N TRP A 387 -3.02 14.50 5.05
CA TRP A 387 -2.97 14.55 3.59
C TRP A 387 -4.30 15.03 2.99
N ALA A 388 -4.27 16.11 2.22
CA ALA A 388 -5.44 16.76 1.65
C ALA A 388 -5.11 17.50 0.34
N PHE A 389 -6.14 17.82 -0.46
CA PHE A 389 -5.98 18.81 -1.53
C PHE A 389 -5.82 20.17 -0.88
N THR A 390 -4.63 20.75 -0.97
CA THR A 390 -4.28 22.05 -0.41
C THR A 390 -3.46 22.85 -1.43
N GLY A 391 -3.40 24.17 -1.26
CA GLY A 391 -2.79 25.08 -2.23
C GLY A 391 -3.66 25.29 -3.46
N ASP A 392 -3.01 25.47 -4.61
CA ASP A 392 -3.67 25.92 -5.83
C ASP A 392 -3.61 24.84 -6.92
N ASN A 393 -4.77 24.46 -7.44
CA ASN A 393 -4.91 23.73 -8.69
C ASN A 393 -6.06 24.32 -9.49
N THR A 394 -5.73 25.41 -10.18
CA THR A 394 -6.69 26.29 -10.85
C THR A 394 -6.97 25.90 -12.30
N THR A 395 -6.72 24.63 -12.65
CA THR A 395 -7.11 24.02 -13.92
C THR A 395 -7.93 22.77 -13.62
N TRP A 396 -9.05 22.59 -14.32
CA TRP A 396 -9.87 21.41 -14.14
C TRP A 396 -9.10 20.15 -14.51
N ASN A 397 -8.87 19.27 -13.52
CA ASN A 397 -8.23 17.98 -13.72
C ASN A 397 -9.12 16.85 -13.22
N THR A 398 -8.94 15.67 -13.80
CA THR A 398 -9.59 14.47 -13.28
C THR A 398 -8.83 13.96 -12.07
N VAL A 399 -9.56 13.55 -11.04
CA VAL A 399 -9.03 12.80 -9.90
C VAL A 399 -9.79 11.48 -9.77
N ARG A 400 -9.06 10.43 -9.35
CA ARG A 400 -9.60 9.07 -9.23
C ARG A 400 -9.27 8.48 -7.88
N PHE A 401 -10.08 7.55 -7.41
CA PHE A 401 -9.88 6.81 -6.17
C PHE A 401 -10.21 5.34 -6.43
N ASP A 402 -9.36 4.43 -5.98
CA ASP A 402 -9.69 3.01 -5.96
C ASP A 402 -10.70 2.74 -4.84
N ILE A 403 -11.86 2.23 -5.22
CA ILE A 403 -12.95 1.87 -4.30
C ILE A 403 -13.30 0.39 -4.40
N SER A 404 -12.41 -0.44 -4.95
CA SER A 404 -12.62 -1.88 -5.16
C SER A 404 -12.90 -2.64 -3.86
N ALA A 405 -12.37 -2.16 -2.72
CA ALA A 405 -12.66 -2.72 -1.41
C ALA A 405 -14.15 -2.66 -1.00
N TYR A 406 -14.97 -1.87 -1.71
CA TYR A 406 -16.38 -1.65 -1.42
C TYR A 406 -17.32 -2.25 -2.48
N ILE A 407 -16.79 -3.06 -3.40
CA ILE A 407 -17.57 -3.81 -4.39
C ILE A 407 -18.73 -4.55 -3.70
N GLY A 408 -19.95 -4.40 -4.26
CA GLY A 408 -21.17 -4.98 -3.70
C GLY A 408 -21.77 -4.27 -2.49
N MET A 409 -21.18 -3.17 -2.00
CA MET A 409 -21.68 -2.41 -0.85
C MET A 409 -22.55 -1.22 -1.26
N ASN A 410 -23.37 -0.74 -0.33
CA ASN A 410 -24.07 0.55 -0.47
C ASN A 410 -23.24 1.64 0.22
N VAL A 411 -22.86 2.67 -0.52
CA VAL A 411 -21.92 3.69 -0.06
C VAL A 411 -22.45 5.11 -0.27
N ARG A 412 -21.91 6.07 0.49
CA ARG A 412 -21.95 7.50 0.16
C ARG A 412 -20.53 8.03 0.10
N PHE A 413 -20.28 8.98 -0.79
CA PHE A 413 -19.04 9.74 -0.85
C PHE A 413 -19.25 11.09 -0.17
N LYS A 414 -18.26 11.52 0.60
CA LYS A 414 -18.27 12.78 1.34
C LYS A 414 -17.08 13.63 0.91
N PHE A 415 -17.35 14.84 0.46
CA PHE A 415 -16.36 15.83 0.07
C PHE A 415 -16.26 16.85 1.19
N GLN A 416 -15.30 16.64 2.09
CA GLN A 416 -15.12 17.49 3.26
C GLN A 416 -14.09 18.58 2.97
N VAL A 417 -14.41 19.83 3.31
CA VAL A 417 -13.50 20.97 3.32
C VAL A 417 -13.35 21.49 4.73
N CYS A 418 -12.11 21.76 5.13
CA CYS A 418 -11.81 22.42 6.38
C CYS A 418 -10.88 23.62 6.13
N SER A 419 -11.05 24.67 6.92
CA SER A 419 -10.20 25.86 6.87
C SER A 419 -9.81 26.36 8.26
N ASP A 420 -8.70 27.09 8.33
CA ASP A 420 -8.28 27.82 9.52
C ASP A 420 -9.04 29.16 9.68
N SER A 421 -8.65 29.94 10.69
CA SER A 421 -9.33 31.20 11.03
C SER A 421 -9.10 32.38 10.07
N SER A 422 -8.28 32.24 9.02
CA SER A 422 -7.83 33.35 8.18
C SER A 422 -7.53 32.91 6.74
N THR A 423 -7.46 33.85 5.80
CA THR A 423 -7.01 33.62 4.41
C THR A 423 -7.88 32.66 3.61
N GLN A 424 -9.03 33.17 3.17
CA GLN A 424 -9.98 32.42 2.36
C GLN A 424 -9.75 32.64 0.86
N TYR A 425 -10.06 31.63 0.06
CA TYR A 425 -9.97 31.65 -1.41
C TYR A 425 -11.25 31.07 -2.03
N ALA A 426 -11.23 30.78 -3.33
CA ALA A 426 -12.38 30.23 -4.05
C ALA A 426 -12.79 28.82 -3.56
N GLY A 427 -11.90 28.08 -2.90
CA GLY A 427 -12.24 26.78 -2.29
C GLY A 427 -12.22 25.64 -3.31
N TRP A 428 -13.21 24.75 -3.25
CA TRP A 428 -13.21 23.51 -4.05
C TRP A 428 -14.45 23.39 -4.92
N TYR A 429 -14.24 23.05 -6.19
CA TYR A 429 -15.28 22.81 -7.17
C TYR A 429 -15.13 21.41 -7.75
N ILE A 430 -16.25 20.70 -7.90
CA ILE A 430 -16.29 19.34 -8.46
C ILE A 430 -17.32 19.23 -9.58
N ASP A 431 -16.97 18.50 -10.63
CA ASP A 431 -17.84 18.21 -11.77
C ASP A 431 -17.58 16.79 -12.32
N ASP A 432 -18.40 16.30 -13.25
CA ASP A 432 -18.24 15.02 -13.94
C ASP A 432 -17.98 13.83 -12.98
N PHE A 433 -18.76 13.74 -11.90
CA PHE A 433 -18.69 12.63 -10.95
C PHE A 433 -19.09 11.32 -11.63
N SER A 434 -18.29 10.29 -11.47
CA SER A 434 -18.59 8.96 -12.00
C SER A 434 -18.00 7.83 -11.17
N ILE A 435 -18.66 6.68 -11.24
CA ILE A 435 -18.10 5.40 -10.81
C ILE A 435 -17.89 4.58 -12.06
N LEU A 436 -16.66 4.16 -12.25
CA LEU A 436 -16.20 3.35 -13.35
C LEU A 436 -15.93 1.94 -12.84
N GLY A 437 -16.39 0.94 -13.56
CA GLY A 437 -16.09 -0.45 -13.26
C GLY A 437 -15.41 -1.10 -14.43
N GLY A 438 -14.41 -1.93 -14.15
CA GLY A 438 -13.85 -2.78 -15.17
C GLY A 438 -13.49 -4.14 -14.64
N ASN A 439 -13.06 -4.98 -15.56
CA ASN A 439 -12.54 -6.29 -15.27
C ASN A 439 -11.14 -6.36 -15.86
N TYR A 440 -10.22 -6.91 -15.09
CA TYR A 440 -8.94 -7.30 -15.63
C TYR A 440 -9.16 -8.43 -16.64
N ASN A 441 -8.45 -8.39 -17.77
CA ASN A 441 -8.48 -9.42 -18.78
C ASN A 441 -7.86 -10.71 -18.25
N LYS A 442 -6.68 -10.59 -17.63
CA LYS A 442 -5.97 -11.68 -16.97
C LYS A 442 -5.72 -11.29 -15.52
N ASP A 443 -6.27 -12.06 -14.58
CA ASP A 443 -6.12 -11.78 -13.15
C ASP A 443 -6.27 -13.08 -12.35
N ALA A 444 -5.19 -13.50 -11.69
CA ALA A 444 -5.10 -14.62 -10.77
C ALA A 444 -4.95 -14.10 -9.34
N ALA A 445 -6.02 -14.18 -8.56
CA ALA A 445 -6.00 -13.78 -7.16
C ALA A 445 -5.68 -14.96 -6.23
N ILE A 446 -5.01 -14.69 -5.11
CA ILE A 446 -5.07 -15.56 -3.94
C ILE A 446 -6.27 -15.16 -3.09
N THR A 447 -7.27 -16.05 -3.04
CA THR A 447 -8.55 -15.75 -2.39
C THR A 447 -8.61 -16.22 -0.95
N ASN A 448 -7.83 -17.23 -0.59
CA ASN A 448 -7.78 -17.77 0.76
C ASN A 448 -6.42 -18.37 1.09
N ILE A 449 -6.06 -18.34 2.38
CA ILE A 449 -4.90 -19.03 2.94
C ILE A 449 -5.28 -19.69 4.29
N MET A 450 -4.96 -20.97 4.43
CA MET A 450 -5.16 -21.75 5.65
C MET A 450 -3.86 -22.41 6.08
N VAL A 451 -3.70 -22.62 7.38
CA VAL A 451 -2.55 -23.32 7.98
C VAL A 451 -3.13 -24.32 8.98
N SER A 452 -2.81 -25.61 8.84
CA SER A 452 -3.54 -26.70 9.52
C SER A 452 -3.12 -26.96 10.97
N SER A 453 -1.99 -26.42 11.43
CA SER A 453 -1.44 -26.65 12.78
C SER A 453 -0.79 -25.38 13.34
N THR A 454 -0.73 -25.32 14.67
CA THR A 454 -0.02 -24.28 15.45
C THR A 454 1.05 -24.88 16.36
N VAL A 455 1.44 -26.15 16.13
CA VAL A 455 2.38 -26.89 16.97
C VAL A 455 3.77 -26.92 16.34
N ALA A 456 4.76 -26.36 17.04
CA ALA A 456 6.17 -26.41 16.63
C ALA A 456 6.68 -27.86 16.63
N GLY A 457 7.47 -28.22 15.63
CA GLY A 457 8.03 -29.56 15.43
C GLY A 457 7.09 -30.56 14.74
N GLN A 458 5.83 -30.18 14.45
CA GLN A 458 4.91 -30.98 13.65
C GLN A 458 4.74 -30.41 12.24
N THR A 459 4.52 -31.27 11.26
CA THR A 459 4.17 -30.82 9.90
C THR A 459 2.85 -30.05 9.93
N CYS A 460 2.88 -28.81 9.50
CA CYS A 460 1.70 -28.04 9.13
C CYS A 460 1.54 -28.01 7.61
N THR A 461 0.30 -28.09 7.14
CA THR A 461 -0.07 -27.92 5.75
C THR A 461 -0.57 -26.50 5.56
N VAL A 462 0.05 -25.79 4.62
CA VAL A 462 -0.37 -24.48 4.15
C VAL A 462 -1.21 -24.72 2.90
N THR A 463 -2.44 -24.21 2.89
CA THR A 463 -3.36 -24.34 1.77
C THR A 463 -3.66 -22.95 1.22
N GLY A 464 -3.40 -22.74 -0.07
CA GLY A 464 -3.69 -21.50 -0.78
C GLY A 464 -4.67 -21.73 -1.93
N VAL A 465 -5.65 -20.83 -2.10
CA VAL A 465 -6.64 -20.92 -3.18
C VAL A 465 -6.36 -19.85 -4.23
N VAL A 466 -5.83 -20.28 -5.38
CA VAL A 466 -5.65 -19.45 -6.57
C VAL A 466 -6.98 -19.41 -7.33
N LYS A 467 -7.44 -18.22 -7.72
CA LYS A 467 -8.65 -18.05 -8.52
C LYS A 467 -8.37 -17.18 -9.72
N ASN A 468 -8.79 -17.61 -10.91
CA ASN A 468 -8.89 -16.70 -12.04
C ASN A 468 -10.11 -15.79 -11.83
N VAL A 469 -9.87 -14.53 -11.47
CA VAL A 469 -10.90 -13.49 -11.33
C VAL A 469 -10.94 -12.55 -12.54
N GLY A 470 -10.05 -12.76 -13.51
CA GLY A 470 -10.05 -12.06 -14.79
C GLY A 470 -11.16 -12.52 -15.73
N SER A 471 -11.26 -11.82 -16.86
CA SER A 471 -12.28 -12.04 -17.90
C SER A 471 -11.83 -12.93 -19.06
N SER A 472 -10.61 -13.47 -19.02
CA SER A 472 -10.10 -14.48 -19.95
C SER A 472 -9.50 -15.68 -19.22
N SER A 473 -9.27 -16.78 -19.94
CA SER A 473 -8.60 -17.95 -19.37
C SER A 473 -7.11 -17.70 -19.19
N LEU A 474 -6.55 -18.18 -18.08
CA LEU A 474 -5.14 -18.10 -17.77
C LEU A 474 -4.42 -19.39 -18.13
N THR A 475 -3.14 -19.28 -18.48
CA THR A 475 -2.25 -20.41 -18.81
C THR A 475 -0.88 -20.18 -18.19
N GLY A 476 -0.23 -21.23 -17.72
CA GLY A 476 1.09 -21.11 -17.07
C GLY A 476 1.01 -20.50 -15.67
N VAL A 477 -0.15 -20.60 -15.03
CA VAL A 477 -0.34 -20.15 -13.65
C VAL A 477 0.48 -21.03 -12.71
N SER A 478 1.12 -20.41 -11.74
CA SER A 478 1.79 -21.06 -10.62
C SER A 478 1.40 -20.38 -9.32
N ALA A 479 1.67 -21.04 -8.19
CA ALA A 479 1.53 -20.43 -6.88
C ALA A 479 2.81 -20.69 -6.07
N GLU A 480 3.26 -19.69 -5.33
CA GLU A 480 4.39 -19.78 -4.42
C GLU A 480 3.92 -19.66 -2.99
N CYS A 481 4.47 -20.48 -2.09
CA CYS A 481 4.36 -20.28 -0.66
C CYS A 481 5.72 -19.92 -0.09
N ILE A 482 5.77 -18.83 0.69
CA ILE A 482 6.95 -18.35 1.39
C ILE A 482 6.63 -18.32 2.90
N VAL A 483 7.49 -18.90 3.72
CA VAL A 483 7.36 -18.85 5.19
C VAL A 483 8.57 -18.15 5.79
N ARG A 484 8.30 -17.19 6.69
CA ARG A 484 9.33 -16.51 7.48
C ARG A 484 9.20 -16.86 8.95
N ALA A 485 10.35 -17.08 9.57
CA ALA A 485 10.47 -17.30 11.00
C ALA A 485 10.26 -15.99 11.80
N PRO A 486 10.11 -16.05 13.14
CA PRO A 486 9.84 -14.87 13.97
C PRO A 486 10.89 -13.75 13.88
N ASN A 487 12.11 -14.06 13.45
CA ASN A 487 13.16 -13.08 13.20
C ASN A 487 13.11 -12.46 11.78
N GLY A 488 12.07 -12.74 10.99
CA GLY A 488 11.87 -12.24 9.63
C GLY A 488 12.60 -13.02 8.53
N THR A 489 13.42 -14.03 8.88
CA THR A 489 14.19 -14.81 7.90
C THR A 489 13.29 -15.76 7.12
N VAL A 490 13.46 -15.82 5.79
CA VAL A 490 12.80 -16.84 4.95
C VAL A 490 13.36 -18.22 5.30
N VAL A 491 12.49 -19.12 5.75
CA VAL A 491 12.85 -20.50 6.10
C VAL A 491 12.22 -21.54 5.16
N PHE A 492 11.28 -21.12 4.31
CA PHE A 492 10.66 -21.95 3.30
C PHE A 492 10.25 -21.09 2.10
N SER A 493 10.49 -21.58 0.89
CA SER A 493 9.91 -21.08 -0.36
C SER A 493 9.73 -22.25 -1.31
N GLN A 494 8.52 -22.43 -1.84
CA GLN A 494 8.22 -23.47 -2.82
C GLN A 494 7.15 -23.01 -3.81
N ILE A 495 7.38 -23.28 -5.09
CA ILE A 495 6.44 -23.02 -6.18
C ILE A 495 5.74 -24.33 -6.59
N ASN A 496 4.42 -24.30 -6.67
CA ASN A 496 3.60 -25.33 -7.30
C ASN A 496 3.09 -24.83 -8.65
N SER A 497 3.11 -25.71 -9.67
CA SER A 497 2.49 -25.40 -10.96
C SER A 497 0.98 -25.64 -10.90
N VAL A 498 0.19 -24.62 -11.26
CA VAL A 498 -1.28 -24.68 -11.31
C VAL A 498 -1.75 -25.04 -12.72
N GLY A 499 -1.03 -24.58 -13.75
CA GLY A 499 -1.36 -24.84 -15.16
C GLY A 499 -2.33 -23.81 -15.72
N SER A 500 -3.51 -24.23 -16.15
CA SER A 500 -4.51 -23.35 -16.78
C SER A 500 -5.74 -23.20 -15.92
N LEU A 501 -6.27 -21.99 -15.83
CA LEU A 501 -7.51 -21.68 -15.10
C LEU A 501 -8.50 -21.01 -16.06
N SER A 502 -9.65 -21.65 -16.28
CA SER A 502 -10.78 -21.00 -16.96
C SER A 502 -11.32 -19.84 -16.11
N ILE A 503 -12.08 -18.94 -16.73
CA ILE A 503 -12.69 -17.78 -16.06
C ILE A 503 -13.46 -18.24 -14.82
N GLY A 504 -13.19 -17.61 -13.67
CA GLY A 504 -13.84 -17.90 -12.40
C GLY A 504 -13.38 -19.18 -11.70
N ALA A 505 -12.56 -20.02 -12.34
CA ALA A 505 -12.10 -21.28 -11.76
C ALA A 505 -11.10 -21.05 -10.63
N THR A 506 -11.16 -21.93 -9.63
CA THR A 506 -10.24 -21.98 -8.49
C THR A 506 -9.38 -23.22 -8.56
N SER A 507 -8.15 -23.14 -8.06
CA SER A 507 -7.29 -24.27 -7.79
C SER A 507 -6.69 -24.14 -6.40
N GLU A 508 -6.84 -25.19 -5.61
CA GLU A 508 -6.24 -25.30 -4.29
C GLU A 508 -4.83 -25.87 -4.41
N GLN A 509 -3.90 -25.25 -3.68
CA GLN A 509 -2.49 -25.61 -3.66
C GLN A 509 -2.07 -25.87 -2.22
N GLU A 510 -1.30 -26.93 -2.01
CA GLU A 510 -0.83 -27.33 -0.69
C GLU A 510 0.69 -27.36 -0.61
N TRP A 511 1.21 -26.93 0.53
CA TRP A 511 2.61 -27.00 0.90
C TRP A 511 2.75 -27.55 2.31
N ASN A 512 3.73 -28.41 2.53
CA ASN A 512 4.01 -28.97 3.85
C ASN A 512 5.28 -28.33 4.42
N PHE A 513 5.18 -27.82 5.64
CA PHE A 513 6.25 -27.12 6.35
C PHE A 513 6.32 -27.61 7.80
N ILE A 514 7.51 -27.68 8.39
CA ILE A 514 7.71 -28.02 9.81
C ILE A 514 8.31 -26.78 10.50
N PRO A 515 7.60 -26.13 11.44
CA PRO A 515 8.13 -25.02 12.20
C PRO A 515 9.13 -25.54 13.26
N GLU A 516 10.41 -25.23 13.10
CA GLU A 516 11.47 -25.72 14.00
C GLU A 516 11.50 -25.02 15.36
N THR A 517 10.95 -23.81 15.47
CA THR A 517 10.94 -23.02 16.71
C THR A 517 9.54 -22.52 17.05
N THR A 518 9.39 -21.98 18.27
CA THR A 518 8.17 -21.29 18.70
C THR A 518 8.20 -19.81 18.33
N GLY A 519 7.03 -19.19 18.22
CA GLY A 519 6.85 -17.77 17.96
C GLY A 519 6.00 -17.50 16.72
N ASP A 520 5.91 -16.23 16.32
CA ASP A 520 5.09 -15.80 15.20
C ASP A 520 5.78 -16.06 13.86
N TYR A 521 5.24 -17.00 13.08
CA TYR A 521 5.64 -17.22 11.70
C TYR A 521 4.70 -16.48 10.75
N SER A 522 5.25 -15.92 9.68
CA SER A 522 4.46 -15.36 8.58
C SER A 522 4.42 -16.30 7.40
N PHE A 523 3.22 -16.64 6.95
CA PHE A 523 2.94 -17.43 5.75
C PHE A 523 2.43 -16.49 4.67
N GLU A 524 3.12 -16.45 3.55
CA GLU A 524 2.74 -15.73 2.36
C GLU A 524 2.43 -16.75 1.27
N VAL A 525 1.28 -16.59 0.61
CA VAL A 525 0.99 -17.32 -0.64
C VAL A 525 0.78 -16.29 -1.73
N LYS A 526 1.45 -16.52 -2.85
CA LYS A 526 1.48 -15.65 -4.02
C LYS A 526 1.03 -16.42 -5.27
N SER A 527 0.11 -15.88 -6.06
CA SER A 527 -0.16 -16.33 -7.43
C SER A 527 0.86 -15.73 -8.39
N ILE A 528 1.18 -16.50 -9.43
CA ILE A 528 2.08 -16.07 -10.50
C ILE A 528 1.41 -16.44 -11.81
N ALA A 529 0.83 -15.46 -12.50
CA ALA A 529 0.20 -15.65 -13.80
C ALA A 529 0.86 -14.77 -14.88
N PRO A 530 1.24 -15.34 -16.04
CA PRO A 530 1.81 -14.55 -17.13
C PRO A 530 0.83 -13.50 -17.68
N GLY A 531 1.23 -12.23 -17.53
CA GLY A 531 0.43 -11.08 -17.96
C GLY A 531 -0.77 -10.81 -17.07
N ASP A 532 -0.69 -11.20 -15.79
CA ASP A 532 -1.61 -10.73 -14.76
C ASP A 532 -1.63 -9.20 -14.71
N GLU A 533 -2.82 -8.63 -14.72
CA GLU A 533 -3.05 -7.20 -14.76
C GLU A 533 -3.32 -6.61 -13.37
N ASN A 534 -3.52 -7.44 -12.33
CA ASN A 534 -3.89 -7.00 -10.98
C ASN A 534 -3.02 -7.63 -9.88
N LEU A 535 -1.81 -7.11 -9.75
CA LEU A 535 -0.84 -7.68 -8.81
C LEU A 535 -1.19 -7.46 -7.31
N PHE A 536 -2.25 -6.72 -6.99
CA PHE A 536 -2.64 -6.40 -5.61
C PHE A 536 -3.40 -7.53 -4.92
N ASN A 537 -4.04 -8.41 -5.67
CA ASN A 537 -4.78 -9.55 -5.13
C ASN A 537 -3.96 -10.86 -5.21
N ASP A 538 -2.75 -10.78 -5.76
CA ASP A 538 -1.87 -11.93 -5.97
C ASP A 538 -1.34 -12.51 -4.67
N VAL A 539 -1.29 -11.72 -3.60
CA VAL A 539 -0.63 -12.11 -2.35
C VAL A 539 -1.61 -12.09 -1.19
N LYS A 540 -1.62 -13.17 -0.41
CA LYS A 540 -2.20 -13.17 0.93
C LYS A 540 -1.19 -13.63 1.97
N MET A 541 -1.21 -12.94 3.10
CA MET A 541 -0.39 -13.29 4.26
C MET A 541 -1.26 -13.78 5.43
N LYS A 542 -0.68 -14.64 6.25
CA LYS A 542 -1.24 -15.09 7.52
C LYS A 542 -0.13 -15.23 8.56
N LEU A 543 -0.35 -14.65 9.73
CA LEU A 543 0.53 -14.83 10.89
C LEU A 543 -0.01 -15.97 11.75
N ILE A 544 0.87 -16.89 12.15
CA ILE A 544 0.54 -18.00 13.05
C ILE A 544 1.57 -18.05 14.16
N ASN A 545 1.10 -17.98 15.40
CA ASN A 545 1.94 -18.24 16.56
C ASN A 545 2.08 -19.75 16.77
N PHE A 546 3.30 -20.27 16.67
CA PHE A 546 3.62 -21.66 16.95
C PHE A 546 4.09 -21.82 18.39
N VAL A 547 3.53 -22.82 19.07
CA VAL A 547 3.92 -23.21 20.43
C VAL A 547 4.33 -24.68 20.45
N PHE A 548 5.19 -25.07 21.39
CA PHE A 548 5.39 -26.50 21.65
C PHE A 548 4.13 -27.08 22.30
N ASP A 549 3.81 -28.31 21.94
CA ASP A 549 2.72 -29.07 22.57
C ASP A 549 3.11 -29.41 24.01
N ASN A 550 2.66 -28.58 24.95
CA ASN A 550 2.88 -28.78 26.38
C ASN A 550 1.62 -29.37 27.01
N ASP A 551 1.42 -30.68 26.88
CA ASP A 551 0.34 -31.39 27.56
C ASP A 551 0.86 -32.07 28.84
N PHE A 552 0.92 -31.31 29.94
CA PHE A 552 1.20 -31.87 31.27
C PHE A 552 -0.13 -32.10 32.01
N GLY A 553 -0.37 -33.35 32.42
CA GLY A 553 -1.54 -33.71 33.22
C GLY A 553 -1.17 -34.43 34.50
N VAL A 554 -2.00 -34.28 35.54
CA VAL A 554 -1.91 -35.09 36.76
C VAL A 554 -2.53 -36.45 36.47
N SER A 555 -1.69 -37.47 36.25
CA SER A 555 -2.14 -38.83 35.92
C SER A 555 -2.56 -39.63 37.15
N SER A 556 -2.11 -39.24 38.34
CA SER A 556 -2.64 -39.76 39.59
C SER A 556 -2.53 -38.75 40.73
N LEU A 557 -3.50 -38.74 41.64
CA LEU A 557 -3.46 -37.99 42.88
C LEU A 557 -3.93 -38.88 44.02
N SER A 558 -3.07 -39.13 45.00
CA SER A 558 -3.41 -39.98 46.15
C SER A 558 -3.11 -39.26 47.47
N PRO A 559 -4.10 -39.14 48.38
CA PRO A 559 -3.86 -38.57 49.69
C PRO A 559 -3.17 -39.58 50.61
N SER A 560 -2.40 -39.08 51.58
CA SER A 560 -1.82 -39.90 52.65
C SER A 560 -2.87 -40.51 53.59
N LYS A 561 -4.10 -39.98 53.57
CA LYS A 561 -5.27 -40.48 54.30
C LYS A 561 -6.57 -39.95 53.70
N LEU A 562 -7.63 -40.76 53.71
CA LEU A 562 -8.96 -40.43 53.18
C LEU A 562 -9.81 -39.54 54.10
N TYR A 563 -9.48 -39.53 55.40
CA TYR A 563 -10.19 -38.77 56.43
C TYR A 563 -9.17 -38.12 57.37
N ALA A 564 -9.43 -36.89 57.80
CA ALA A 564 -8.57 -36.16 58.73
C ALA A 564 -9.41 -35.31 59.69
N SER A 565 -8.86 -35.07 60.88
CA SER A 565 -9.51 -34.21 61.87
C SER A 565 -9.31 -32.74 61.54
N ILE A 566 -10.18 -31.88 62.08
CA ILE A 566 -10.04 -30.41 61.92
C ILE A 566 -8.70 -29.96 62.51
N GLY A 567 -7.86 -29.33 61.68
CA GLY A 567 -6.51 -28.86 62.04
C GLY A 567 -5.37 -29.83 61.68
N GLU A 568 -5.68 -30.99 61.11
CA GLU A 568 -4.71 -32.01 60.76
C GLU A 568 -4.25 -31.89 59.30
N THR A 569 -2.93 -31.87 59.05
CA THR A 569 -2.37 -31.79 57.68
C THR A 569 -2.52 -33.12 56.93
N ILE A 570 -2.97 -33.06 55.68
CA ILE A 570 -2.99 -34.17 54.72
C ILE A 570 -1.94 -33.88 53.64
N PHE A 571 -1.16 -34.90 53.27
CA PHE A 571 -0.21 -34.82 52.16
C PHE A 571 -0.80 -35.52 50.94
N PHE A 572 -0.53 -35.02 49.74
CA PHE A 572 -0.94 -35.65 48.49
C PHE A 572 0.30 -36.02 47.69
N ASN A 573 0.31 -37.23 47.15
CA ASN A 573 1.24 -37.64 46.12
C ASN A 573 0.56 -37.45 44.77
N ALA A 574 1.12 -36.56 43.95
CA ALA A 574 0.71 -36.36 42.56
C ALA A 574 1.73 -37.01 41.63
N THR A 575 1.27 -37.74 40.62
CA THR A 575 2.08 -38.11 39.46
C THR A 575 1.74 -37.14 38.33
N ILE A 576 2.74 -36.42 37.84
CA ILE A 576 2.62 -35.60 36.64
C ILE A 576 3.16 -36.43 35.48
N THR A 577 2.37 -36.56 34.43
CA THR A 577 2.80 -37.21 33.19
C THR A 577 2.88 -36.16 32.11
N ASN A 578 4.02 -36.14 31.42
CA ASN A 578 4.15 -35.42 30.17
C ASN A 578 3.53 -36.28 29.07
N PHE A 579 2.42 -35.81 28.50
CA PHE A 579 1.78 -36.43 27.34
C PHE A 579 2.30 -35.86 26.02
N GLY A 580 3.14 -34.82 26.08
CA GLY A 580 3.83 -34.24 24.93
C GLY A 580 5.06 -35.04 24.46
N ALA A 581 5.54 -34.73 23.26
CA ALA A 581 6.57 -35.49 22.56
C ALA A 581 8.02 -35.23 23.01
N ASN A 582 8.28 -34.19 23.81
CA ASN A 582 9.63 -33.73 24.16
C ASN A 582 9.92 -33.81 25.67
N GLU A 583 11.16 -34.19 26.05
CA GLU A 583 11.64 -34.13 27.43
C GLU A 583 11.82 -32.67 27.90
N GLN A 584 11.50 -32.40 29.17
CA GLN A 584 11.57 -31.06 29.78
C GLN A 584 12.26 -31.16 31.15
N SER A 585 13.13 -30.21 31.48
CA SER A 585 13.96 -30.21 32.70
C SER A 585 13.30 -29.57 33.92
N ASP A 586 12.31 -28.70 33.74
CA ASP A 586 11.80 -27.82 34.80
C ASP A 586 10.26 -27.81 34.88
N VAL A 587 9.70 -28.79 35.60
CA VAL A 587 8.25 -28.84 35.89
C VAL A 587 7.99 -28.23 37.27
N LEU A 588 7.35 -27.06 37.30
CA LEU A 588 6.88 -26.42 38.53
C LEU A 588 5.48 -26.93 38.89
N CYS A 589 5.39 -27.74 39.95
CA CYS A 589 4.13 -28.18 40.54
C CYS A 589 3.73 -27.21 41.67
N ALA A 590 2.58 -26.54 41.55
CA ALA A 590 1.99 -25.71 42.61
C ALA A 590 1.13 -26.54 43.56
#